data_AF-A0A9Q8YWB8-F1
#
_entry.id   AF-A0A9Q8YWB8-F1
#
_cell.length_a   1.000
_cell.length_b   1.000
_cell.length_c   1.000
_cell.angle_alpha   90.00
_cell.angle_beta   90.00
_cell.angle_gamma   90.00
#
_symmetry.space_group_name_H-M   'P 1'
#
loop_
_entity.id
_entity.type
_entity.pdbx_description
1 polymer ?
#
loop_
_entity_poly.entity_id
_entity_poly.type
_entity_poly.pdbx_seq_one_letter_code
_entity_poly.pdbx_strand_id
1 'polypeptide(L)' 'MKLIKKVMLMCVLLSLTGCATNKYSSSCVGWLPIYLKQQDLNTISSNLAREILKHNKQGEYLCGWKHG' A
#
# COMPACT_ATOMS: atom_id res chain seq x y z
N MET A 1 -40.07 -8.31 12.71
CA MET A 1 -38.88 -9.20 12.57
C MET A 1 -38.28 -9.29 11.16
N LYS A 2 -39.06 -9.25 10.05
CA LYS A 2 -38.49 -9.30 8.68
C LYS A 2 -37.48 -8.19 8.37
N LEU A 3 -37.75 -6.97 8.83
CA LEU A 3 -36.86 -5.79 8.66
C LEU A 3 -35.52 -5.96 9.39
N ILE A 4 -35.55 -6.40 10.65
CA ILE A 4 -34.34 -6.63 11.46
C ILE A 4 -33.41 -7.64 10.80
N LYS A 5 -33.96 -8.73 10.26
CA LYS A 5 -33.16 -9.74 9.52
C LYS A 5 -32.47 -9.15 8.28
N LYS A 6 -33.14 -8.24 7.56
CA LYS A 6 -32.54 -7.56 6.39
C LYS A 6 -31.44 -6.58 6.78
N VAL A 7 -31.63 -5.81 7.85
CA VAL A 7 -30.61 -4.88 8.36
C VAL A 7 -29.38 -5.64 8.86
N MET A 8 -29.56 -6.73 9.61
CA MET A 8 -28.46 -7.57 10.06
C MET A 8 -27.66 -8.15 8.88
N LEU A 9 -28.35 -8.63 7.83
CA LEU A 9 -27.69 -9.13 6.63
C LEU A 9 -26.89 -8.05 5.90
N MET A 10 -27.43 -6.84 5.79
CA MET A 10 -26.72 -5.70 5.19
C MET A 10 -25.48 -5.31 6.01
N CYS A 11 -25.58 -5.27 7.34
CA CYS A 11 -24.42 -4.99 8.19
C CYS A 11 -23.31 -6.03 8.01
N VAL A 12 -23.66 -7.32 7.98
CA VAL A 12 -22.70 -8.40 7.73
C VAL A 12 -22.03 -8.23 6.36
N LEU A 13 -22.81 -7.99 5.30
CA LEU A 13 -22.26 -7.80 3.95
C LEU A 13 -21.30 -6.59 3.87
N LEU A 14 -21.65 -5.46 4.51
CA LEU A 14 -20.79 -4.28 4.57
C LEU A 14 -19.48 -4.56 5.33
N SER A 15 -19.55 -5.28 6.46
CA SER A 15 -18.36 -5.67 7.22
C SER A 15 -17.43 -6.61 6.43
N LEU A 16 -17.97 -7.51 5.60
CA LEU A 16 -17.16 -8.39 4.76
C LEU A 16 -16.43 -7.63 3.63
N THR A 17 -17.07 -6.60 3.05
CA THR A 17 -16.42 -5.80 1.99
C THR A 17 -15.23 -4.97 2.46
N GLY A 18 -15.15 -4.62 3.75
CA GLY A 18 -14.02 -3.86 4.30
C GLY A 18 -12.72 -4.66 4.37
N CYS A 19 -12.79 -5.99 4.43
CA CYS A 19 -11.60 -6.85 4.60
C CYS A 19 -10.90 -7.17 3.26
N ALA A 20 -11.64 -7.18 2.15
CA ALA A 20 -11.08 -7.52 0.83
C ALA A 20 -10.26 -6.38 0.19
N THR A 21 -10.58 -5.13 0.49
CA THR A 21 -9.94 -3.95 -0.13
C THR A 21 -8.58 -3.61 0.49
N ASN A 22 -8.16 -4.32 1.54
CA ASN A 22 -6.92 -4.01 2.27
C ASN A 22 -5.66 -4.51 1.56
N LYS A 23 -5.78 -5.41 0.57
CA LYS A 23 -4.61 -5.98 -0.11
C LYS A 23 -3.88 -4.97 -1.00
N TYR A 24 -4.59 -3.94 -1.46
CA TYR A 24 -4.06 -2.80 -2.22
C TYR A 24 -4.72 -1.52 -1.71
N SER A 25 -4.78 -1.38 -0.39
CA SER A 25 -5.31 -0.20 0.28
C SER A 25 -4.68 1.07 -0.33
N SER A 26 -5.48 2.12 -0.46
CA SER A 26 -5.11 3.40 -1.09
C SER A 26 -3.78 4.01 -0.61
N SER A 27 -3.30 3.59 0.57
CA SER A 27 -1.99 3.93 1.13
C SER A 27 -0.81 3.34 0.36
N CYS A 28 -0.91 2.11 -0.19
CA CYS A 28 0.20 1.43 -0.86
C CYS A 28 0.60 2.06 -2.20
N VAL A 29 -0.30 2.86 -2.79
CA VAL A 29 0.01 3.69 -3.97
C VAL A 29 1.12 4.69 -3.65
N GLY A 30 1.13 5.24 -2.43
CA GLY A 30 2.18 6.15 -1.97
C GLY A 30 3.53 5.47 -1.68
N TRP A 31 3.57 4.14 -1.68
CA TRP A 31 4.75 3.33 -1.40
C TRP A 31 5.28 2.59 -2.63
N LEU A 32 4.84 2.95 -3.84
CA LEU A 32 5.33 2.34 -5.06
C LEU A 32 6.85 2.50 -5.19
N PRO A 33 7.58 1.43 -5.54
CA PRO A 33 9.03 1.44 -5.52
C PRO A 33 9.62 2.48 -6.49
N ILE A 34 10.59 3.23 -6.00
CA ILE A 34 11.33 4.23 -6.76
C ILE A 34 12.63 3.60 -7.26
N TYR A 35 12.78 3.46 -8.57
CA TYR A 35 13.99 2.97 -9.22
C TYR A 35 14.74 4.11 -9.89
N LEU A 36 16.03 4.20 -9.60
CA LEU A 36 16.92 5.20 -10.18
C LEU A 36 17.63 4.62 -11.39
N LYS A 37 17.83 5.44 -12.43
CA LYS A 37 18.72 5.08 -13.53
C LYS A 37 20.16 5.34 -13.08
N GLN A 38 21.10 4.65 -13.71
CA GLN A 38 22.54 4.80 -13.41
C GLN A 38 23.01 6.26 -13.49
N GLN A 39 22.48 7.03 -14.44
CA GLN A 39 22.80 8.44 -14.62
C GLN A 39 22.34 9.33 -13.45
N ASP A 40 21.26 8.94 -12.75
CA ASP A 40 20.68 9.74 -11.66
C ASP A 40 21.48 9.59 -10.36
N LEU A 41 22.27 8.52 -10.23
CA LEU A 41 23.07 8.22 -9.03
C LEU A 41 24.11 9.31 -8.74
N ASN A 42 24.63 9.97 -9.78
CA ASN A 42 25.61 11.05 -9.63
C ASN A 42 24.95 12.41 -9.37
N THR A 43 23.64 12.52 -9.57
CA THR A 43 22.88 13.78 -9.44
C THR A 43 22.25 13.91 -8.06
N ILE A 44 21.89 12.79 -7.41
CA ILE A 44 21.24 12.82 -6.10
C ILE A 44 22.25 12.89 -4.96
N SER A 45 21.83 13.50 -3.85
CA SER A 45 22.61 13.46 -2.62
C SER A 45 22.57 12.09 -1.95
N SER A 46 23.59 11.79 -1.16
CA SER A 46 23.65 10.56 -0.35
C SER A 46 22.48 10.44 0.65
N ASN A 47 21.97 11.57 1.15
CA ASN A 47 20.79 11.60 2.01
C ASN A 47 19.53 11.21 1.23
N LEU A 48 19.33 11.76 0.03
CA LEU A 48 18.19 11.40 -0.80
C LEU A 48 18.21 9.91 -1.17
N ALA A 49 19.39 9.38 -1.53
CA ALA A 49 19.56 7.95 -1.79
C ALA A 49 19.14 7.08 -0.60
N ARG A 50 19.50 7.50 0.62
CA ARG A 50 19.13 6.79 1.87
C ARG A 50 17.62 6.84 2.11
N GLU A 51 16.97 7.98 1.89
CA GLU A 51 15.53 8.12 2.07
C GLU A 51 14.75 7.30 1.04
N ILE A 52 15.20 7.25 -0.22
CA ILE A 52 14.62 6.38 -1.25
C ILE A 52 14.74 4.90 -0.83
N LEU A 53 15.89 4.49 -0.30
CA LEU A 53 16.08 3.11 0.17
C LEU A 53 15.15 2.78 1.35
N LYS A 54 14.99 3.69 2.32
CA LYS A 54 14.05 3.53 3.44
C LYS A 54 12.61 3.42 2.93
N HIS A 55 12.23 4.29 2.00
CA HIS A 55 10.91 4.28 1.38
C HIS A 55 10.60 2.93 0.72
N ASN A 56 11.51 2.43 -0.12
CA ASN A 56 11.31 1.17 -0.83
C ASN A 56 11.23 -0.03 0.13
N LYS A 57 12.06 -0.07 1.18
CA LYS A 57 11.99 -1.11 2.22
C LYS A 57 10.66 -1.08 2.99
N GLN A 58 10.14 0.10 3.26
CA GLN A 58 8.84 0.25 3.91
C GLN A 58 7.72 -0.27 3.01
N GLY A 59 7.77 0.03 1.72
CA GLY A 59 6.84 -0.49 0.72
C GLY A 59 6.92 -2.02 0.56
N GLU A 60 8.12 -2.60 0.60
CA GLU A 60 8.30 -4.06 0.63
C GLU A 60 7.63 -4.66 1.86
N TYR A 61 7.89 -4.10 3.04
CA TYR A 61 7.36 -4.63 4.31
C TYR A 61 5.84 -4.49 4.43
N LEU A 62 5.28 -3.32 4.13
CA LEU A 62 3.85 -3.05 4.32
C LEU A 62 2.97 -3.51 3.16
N CYS A 63 3.49 -3.42 1.93
CA CYS A 63 2.72 -3.59 0.70
C CYS A 63 3.17 -4.78 -0.15
N GLY A 64 4.23 -5.49 0.25
CA GLY A 64 4.73 -6.66 -0.47
C GLY A 64 5.36 -6.34 -1.83
N TRP A 65 5.77 -5.09 -2.05
CA TRP A 65 6.46 -4.68 -3.27
C TRP A 65 7.80 -5.41 -3.39
N LYS A 66 8.15 -5.81 -4.61
CA LYS A 66 9.41 -6.53 -4.86
C LYS A 66 10.51 -5.57 -5.26
N HIS A 67 11.75 -5.98 -4.99
CA HIS A 67 12.92 -5.41 -5.62
C HIS A 67 12.82 -5.54 -7.15
N GLY A 68 13.24 -4.49 -7.86
CA GLY A 68 13.38 -4.45 -9.31
C GLY A 68 14.85 -4.57 -9.70
#